data_AF-A0A955N621-F1
#
_entry.id   AF-A0A955N621-F1
#
_cell.length_a   1.000
_cell.length_b   1.000
_cell.length_c   1.000
_cell.angle_alpha   90.00
_cell.angle_beta   90.00
_cell.angle_gamma   90.00
#
_symmetry.space_group_name_H-M   'P 1'
#
loop_
_entity.id
_entity.type
_entity.pdbx_description
1 polymer ?
#
loop_
_entity_poly.entity_id
_entity_poly.type
_entity_poly.pdbx_seq_one_letter_code
_entity_poly.pdbx_strand_id
1 'polypeptide(L)'
;MIAKFPRNSPCPCGSGHKYKKCCWIQPAPSLNLTHENNGTSIDTLTIKFDPINPPHVFFDTNVWISLSPLDIEKLESLKASYGFQYRYSVSNYIELISHILDNPSKKWRNPFAKVKSCFSKIARLCAPEVLPFPEQEFLIHAELSQYLDPVWIPNTQQTALALKLLANADSLENLTSQGISDTTSGQSIRWLIDPKHYIKLREIDKDSFLKEMNNLKNIAPAKIDSSNVETILPWFVNLASFFLLYRPSCGKARVSNLPKSEKDKFINALCHGCGRVFQAHCTFIAHKAVNLGCKIDANDLYDSLQLLLGN
;
A
#
# COMPACT_ATOMS: atom_id res chain seq x y z
N MET A 1 -16.16 6.38 1.78
CA MET A 1 -15.95 5.46 0.64
C MET A 1 -14.61 5.81 -0.02
N ILE A 2 -13.57 5.09 0.37
CA ILE A 2 -12.22 5.23 -0.18
C ILE A 2 -12.17 4.44 -1.48
N ALA A 3 -11.83 5.10 -2.59
CA ALA A 3 -11.81 4.44 -3.89
C ALA A 3 -10.39 3.93 -4.19
N LYS A 4 -10.11 2.64 -3.94
CA LYS A 4 -8.91 1.94 -4.43
C LYS A 4 -9.28 1.02 -5.58
N PHE A 5 -8.68 1.21 -6.75
CA PHE A 5 -9.00 0.43 -7.95
C PHE A 5 -7.76 -0.29 -8.50
N PRO A 6 -7.58 -1.59 -8.21
CA PRO A 6 -6.64 -2.42 -8.95
C PRO A 6 -7.10 -2.49 -10.42
N ARG A 7 -6.16 -2.43 -11.38
CA ARG A 7 -6.43 -2.40 -12.83
C ARG A 7 -7.33 -3.54 -13.37
N ASN A 8 -7.65 -4.57 -12.57
CA ASN A 8 -8.31 -5.81 -13.04
C ASN A 8 -9.38 -6.42 -12.11
N SER A 9 -9.85 -5.75 -11.05
CA SER A 9 -10.83 -6.37 -10.14
C SER A 9 -12.24 -6.53 -10.78
N PRO A 10 -12.97 -7.62 -10.47
CA PRO A 10 -14.33 -7.84 -10.96
C PRO A 10 -15.33 -6.80 -10.40
N CYS A 11 -16.43 -6.56 -11.12
CA CYS A 11 -17.50 -5.66 -10.66
C CYS A 11 -18.09 -6.12 -9.31
N PRO A 12 -18.27 -5.23 -8.32
CA PRO A 12 -18.91 -5.55 -7.04
C PRO A 12 -20.38 -5.96 -7.18
N CYS A 13 -20.99 -5.67 -8.34
CA CYS A 13 -22.34 -6.11 -8.71
C CYS A 13 -22.47 -7.61 -9.02
N GLY A 14 -21.37 -8.38 -9.03
CA GLY A 14 -21.40 -9.82 -9.29
C GLY A 14 -21.61 -10.22 -10.76
N SER A 15 -21.61 -9.27 -11.71
CA SER A 15 -21.97 -9.54 -13.12
C SER A 15 -20.87 -10.23 -13.95
N GLY A 16 -19.73 -10.59 -13.37
CA GLY A 16 -18.64 -11.28 -14.09
C GLY A 16 -17.96 -10.48 -15.21
N HIS A 17 -18.21 -9.18 -15.34
CA HIS A 17 -17.57 -8.32 -16.35
C HIS A 17 -16.43 -7.50 -15.74
N LYS A 18 -15.31 -7.34 -16.48
CA LYS A 18 -14.36 -6.24 -16.23
C LYS A 18 -15.13 -4.93 -16.45
N TYR A 19 -15.09 -4.01 -15.49
CA TYR A 19 -15.89 -2.77 -15.46
C TYR A 19 -16.16 -2.18 -16.85
N LYS A 20 -17.45 -1.95 -17.16
CA LYS A 20 -18.06 -0.98 -18.11
C LYS A 20 -19.32 -1.59 -18.76
N LYS A 21 -20.50 -1.43 -18.13
CA LYS A 21 -21.82 -1.21 -18.79
C LYS A 21 -23.02 -1.31 -17.84
N CYS A 22 -23.02 -2.24 -16.89
CA CYS A 22 -24.25 -2.61 -16.17
C CYS A 22 -24.74 -1.62 -15.11
N CYS A 23 -23.88 -0.76 -14.55
CA CYS A 23 -24.25 0.04 -13.37
C CYS A 23 -24.53 1.54 -13.61
N TRP A 24 -24.32 2.10 -14.82
CA TRP A 24 -24.20 3.58 -14.98
C TRP A 24 -24.90 4.20 -16.21
N ILE A 25 -26.23 4.33 -16.19
CA ILE A 25 -26.96 5.28 -17.03
C ILE A 25 -27.20 6.54 -16.20
N GLN A 26 -26.27 7.52 -16.19
CA GLN A 26 -26.48 8.97 -15.99
C GLN A 26 -25.18 9.74 -16.36
N PRO A 27 -25.29 11.01 -16.82
CA PRO A 27 -24.15 11.84 -17.22
C PRO A 27 -23.42 12.42 -16.00
N ALA A 28 -22.50 11.65 -15.41
CA ALA A 28 -21.62 12.14 -14.34
C ALA A 28 -20.37 12.85 -14.91
N PRO A 29 -19.83 13.88 -14.23
CA PRO A 29 -18.51 14.44 -14.52
C PRO A 29 -17.45 13.33 -14.57
N SER A 30 -16.50 13.46 -15.48
CA SER A 30 -15.43 12.48 -15.63
C SER A 30 -14.05 13.14 -15.60
N LEU A 31 -13.14 12.52 -14.85
CA LEU A 31 -11.72 12.86 -14.83
C LEU A 31 -10.98 11.94 -15.78
N ASN A 32 -10.25 12.51 -16.75
CA ASN A 32 -9.35 11.75 -17.62
C ASN A 32 -7.91 11.93 -17.15
N LEU A 33 -7.32 10.87 -16.62
CA LEU A 33 -5.89 10.80 -16.33
C LEU A 33 -5.19 10.09 -17.49
N THR A 34 -4.31 10.80 -18.19
CA THR A 34 -3.50 10.28 -19.29
C THR A 34 -2.15 9.86 -18.76
N HIS A 35 -1.77 8.60 -18.98
CA HIS A 35 -0.45 8.08 -18.61
C HIS A 35 0.40 7.89 -19.87
N GLU A 36 1.52 8.58 -19.98
CA GLU A 36 2.48 8.38 -21.07
C GLU A 36 3.46 7.26 -20.69
N ASN A 37 3.18 6.04 -21.15
CA ASN A 37 4.13 4.94 -21.06
C ASN A 37 5.10 5.01 -22.24
N ASN A 38 6.30 5.55 -22.01
CA ASN A 38 7.54 5.36 -22.80
C ASN A 38 7.35 4.89 -24.27
N GLY A 39 6.55 5.59 -25.08
CA GLY A 39 6.42 5.35 -26.52
C GLY A 39 5.35 4.34 -26.99
N THR A 40 4.49 3.77 -26.14
CA THR A 40 3.38 2.90 -26.59
C THR A 40 2.07 3.21 -25.85
N SER A 41 1.05 3.60 -26.62
CA SER A 41 -0.36 3.89 -26.29
C SER A 41 -0.66 4.72 -25.02
N ILE A 42 -1.36 5.84 -25.18
CA ILE A 42 -1.91 6.62 -24.07
C ILE A 42 -3.11 5.86 -23.49
N ASP A 43 -2.91 5.16 -22.38
CA ASP A 43 -4.02 4.64 -21.58
C ASP A 43 -4.68 5.83 -20.87
N THR A 44 -5.94 6.12 -21.24
CA THR A 44 -6.75 7.15 -20.58
C THR A 44 -7.64 6.49 -19.54
N LEU A 45 -7.37 6.74 -18.26
CA LEU A 45 -8.24 6.34 -17.17
C LEU A 45 -9.33 7.40 -16.98
N THR A 46 -10.57 7.04 -17.31
CA THR A 46 -11.75 7.88 -17.07
C THR A 46 -12.39 7.49 -15.74
N ILE A 47 -12.31 8.37 -14.73
CA ILE A 47 -12.93 8.19 -13.41
C ILE A 47 -14.21 9.04 -13.36
N LYS A 48 -15.37 8.40 -13.22
CA LYS A 48 -16.62 9.09 -12.91
C LYS A 48 -16.73 9.27 -11.40
N PHE A 49 -17.16 10.44 -10.94
CA PHE A 49 -17.33 10.73 -9.51
C PHE A 49 -18.60 11.55 -9.25
N ASP A 50 -19.11 11.48 -8.02
CA ASP A 50 -20.16 12.36 -7.53
C ASP A 50 -19.51 13.71 -7.15
N PRO A 51 -19.86 14.83 -7.81
CA PRO A 51 -19.28 16.13 -7.50
C PRO A 51 -19.72 16.67 -6.13
N ILE A 52 -20.81 16.16 -5.55
CA ILE A 52 -21.28 16.54 -4.22
C ILE A 52 -20.47 15.80 -3.14
N ASN A 53 -20.13 14.53 -3.41
CA ASN A 53 -19.39 13.66 -2.51
C ASN A 53 -18.17 13.06 -3.21
N PRO A 54 -17.12 13.86 -3.49
CA PRO A 54 -15.91 13.37 -4.15
C PRO A 54 -15.27 12.25 -3.32
N PRO A 55 -14.74 11.20 -3.96
CA PRO A 55 -14.08 10.13 -3.23
C PRO A 55 -12.77 10.61 -2.60
N HIS A 56 -12.39 9.97 -1.50
CA HIS A 56 -11.01 10.04 -1.03
C HIS A 56 -10.14 9.21 -1.98
N VAL A 57 -9.06 9.82 -2.46
CA VAL A 57 -8.15 9.23 -3.43
C VAL A 57 -6.84 8.87 -2.76
N PHE A 58 -6.45 7.62 -2.94
CA PHE A 58 -5.20 7.06 -2.47
C PHE A 58 -4.39 6.61 -3.68
N PHE A 59 -3.14 7.09 -3.77
CA PHE A 59 -2.23 6.69 -4.84
C PHE A 59 -1.22 5.67 -4.32
N ASP A 60 -1.00 4.63 -5.11
CA ASP A 60 0.16 3.77 -4.92
C ASP A 60 1.47 4.57 -5.12
N THR A 61 2.58 4.00 -4.67
CA THR A 61 3.88 4.66 -4.72
C THR A 61 4.37 4.88 -6.16
N ASN A 62 4.05 3.97 -7.08
CA ASN A 62 4.41 4.10 -8.49
C ASN A 62 3.68 5.26 -9.18
N VAL A 63 2.44 5.53 -8.79
CA VAL A 63 1.67 6.68 -9.25
C VAL A 63 2.36 7.95 -8.79
N TRP A 64 2.71 8.09 -7.51
CA TRP A 64 3.46 9.26 -6.99
C TRP A 64 4.77 9.53 -7.76
N ILE A 65 5.50 8.45 -8.06
CA ILE A 65 6.74 8.47 -8.85
C ILE A 65 6.50 8.99 -10.27
N SER A 66 5.35 8.66 -10.86
CA SER A 66 4.99 8.96 -12.25
C SER A 66 4.35 10.34 -12.46
N LEU A 67 3.70 10.93 -11.45
CA LEU A 67 2.99 12.20 -11.59
C LEU A 67 3.93 13.32 -12.07
N SER A 68 3.57 13.97 -13.17
CA SER A 68 4.24 15.16 -13.68
C SER A 68 3.81 16.43 -12.93
N PRO A 69 4.52 17.56 -13.06
CA PRO A 69 4.06 18.84 -12.51
C PRO A 69 2.65 19.24 -13.00
N LEU A 70 2.34 18.98 -14.27
CA LEU A 70 1.01 19.23 -14.84
C LEU A 70 -0.08 18.36 -14.20
N ASP A 71 0.24 17.11 -13.86
CA ASP A 71 -0.73 16.25 -13.15
C ASP A 71 -1.02 16.78 -11.74
N ILE A 72 0.00 17.31 -11.05
CA ILE A 72 -0.19 17.95 -9.74
C ILE A 72 -1.12 19.15 -9.84
N GLU A 73 -0.92 20.04 -10.82
CA GLU A 73 -1.79 21.20 -11.04
C GLU A 73 -3.24 20.80 -11.32
N LYS A 74 -3.44 19.74 -12.14
CA LYS A 74 -4.78 19.19 -12.39
C LYS A 74 -5.42 18.65 -11.11
N LEU A 75 -4.68 17.89 -10.29
CA LEU A 75 -5.17 17.35 -9.02
C LEU A 75 -5.51 18.47 -8.03
N GLU A 76 -4.71 19.53 -7.96
CA GLU A 76 -5.04 20.71 -7.15
C GLU A 76 -6.31 21.41 -7.61
N SER A 77 -6.50 21.56 -8.93
CA SER A 77 -7.72 22.12 -9.49
C SER A 77 -8.96 21.29 -9.13
N LEU A 78 -8.85 19.96 -9.14
CA LEU A 78 -9.94 19.08 -8.71
C LEU A 78 -10.24 19.19 -7.21
N LYS A 79 -9.19 19.29 -6.38
CA LYS A 79 -9.33 19.54 -4.94
C LYS A 79 -10.04 20.86 -4.68
N ALA A 80 -9.65 21.92 -5.37
CA ALA A 80 -10.25 23.24 -5.21
C ALA A 80 -11.69 23.30 -5.74
N SER A 81 -11.96 22.69 -6.90
CA SER A 81 -13.26 22.79 -7.59
C SER A 81 -14.33 21.85 -7.03
N TYR A 82 -13.92 20.66 -6.60
CA TYR A 82 -14.85 19.60 -6.22
C TYR A 82 -14.62 19.05 -4.81
N GLY A 83 -13.59 19.50 -4.08
CA GLY A 83 -13.32 19.02 -2.72
C GLY A 83 -12.61 17.67 -2.64
N PHE A 84 -11.92 17.23 -3.71
CA PHE A 84 -11.15 15.97 -3.67
C PHE A 84 -10.17 15.92 -2.51
N GLN A 85 -10.13 14.77 -1.85
CA GLN A 85 -9.25 14.52 -0.72
C GLN A 85 -8.18 13.49 -1.10
N TYR A 86 -6.95 13.94 -1.28
CA TYR A 86 -5.80 13.07 -1.51
C TYR A 86 -5.21 12.63 -0.18
N ARG A 87 -4.84 11.35 -0.10
CA ARG A 87 -4.24 10.72 1.08
C ARG A 87 -3.04 9.87 0.68
N TYR A 88 -2.16 9.66 1.65
CA TYR A 88 -1.05 8.71 1.58
C TYR A 88 -1.03 7.91 2.88
N SER A 89 -0.38 6.75 2.85
CA SER A 89 -0.25 5.89 4.02
C SER A 89 1.19 5.83 4.49
N VAL A 90 1.37 5.29 5.69
CA VAL A 90 2.70 4.96 6.18
C VAL A 90 3.41 3.95 5.26
N SER A 91 2.68 3.06 4.58
CA SER A 91 3.28 2.15 3.58
C SER A 91 3.90 2.91 2.42
N ASN A 92 3.25 3.97 1.90
CA ASN A 92 3.87 4.81 0.85
C ASN A 92 5.17 5.44 1.33
N TYR A 93 5.17 5.93 2.58
CA TYR A 93 6.35 6.54 3.19
C TYR A 93 7.51 5.52 3.29
N ILE A 94 7.25 4.31 3.81
CA ILE A 94 8.27 3.28 3.95
C ILE A 94 8.82 2.83 2.61
N GLU A 95 7.94 2.58 1.64
CA GLU A 95 8.34 2.16 0.31
C GLU A 95 9.24 3.23 -0.31
N LEU A 96 8.83 4.49 -0.34
CA LEU A 96 9.65 5.59 -0.87
C LEU A 96 10.99 5.74 -0.14
N ILE A 97 11.00 5.70 1.19
CA ILE A 97 12.24 5.87 1.96
C ILE A 97 13.18 4.69 1.78
N SER A 98 12.67 3.48 1.63
CA SER A 98 13.52 2.33 1.36
C SER A 98 14.35 2.48 0.08
N HIS A 99 13.92 3.32 -0.87
CA HIS A 99 14.63 3.57 -2.12
C HIS A 99 15.61 4.77 -2.06
N ILE A 100 15.67 5.52 -0.96
CA ILE A 100 16.43 6.78 -0.91
C ILE A 100 17.95 6.59 -1.02
N LEU A 101 18.46 5.41 -0.64
CA LEU A 101 19.87 5.00 -0.74
C LEU A 101 20.13 3.97 -1.85
N ASP A 102 19.17 3.70 -2.73
CA ASP A 102 19.41 2.79 -3.84
C ASP A 102 20.59 3.29 -4.70
N ASN A 103 21.29 2.38 -5.39
CA ASN A 103 22.31 2.78 -6.34
C ASN A 103 21.69 3.51 -7.53
N PRO A 104 22.34 4.56 -8.08
CA PRO A 104 21.92 5.18 -9.32
C PRO A 104 21.70 4.15 -10.44
N SER A 105 20.61 4.30 -11.18
CA SER A 105 20.27 3.43 -12.31
C SER A 105 19.74 4.24 -13.49
N LYS A 106 19.54 3.59 -14.64
CA LYS A 106 18.91 4.23 -15.81
C LYS A 106 17.53 4.83 -15.46
N LYS A 107 16.76 4.15 -14.60
CA LYS A 107 15.43 4.60 -14.15
C LYS A 107 15.52 5.63 -13.01
N TRP A 108 16.55 5.53 -12.17
CA TRP A 108 16.74 6.35 -10.96
C TRP A 108 18.15 6.95 -10.94
N ARG A 109 18.42 7.96 -11.78
CA ARG A 109 19.76 8.57 -11.86
C ARG A 109 20.18 9.25 -10.55
N ASN A 110 19.22 9.83 -9.84
CA ASN A 110 19.41 10.41 -8.52
C ASN A 110 18.25 9.96 -7.61
N PRO A 111 18.42 8.86 -6.87
CA PRO A 111 17.40 8.29 -6.00
C PRO A 111 16.89 9.28 -4.95
N PHE A 112 17.79 10.02 -4.28
CA PHE A 112 17.42 11.05 -3.32
C PHE A 112 16.50 12.11 -3.96
N ALA A 113 16.89 12.70 -5.08
CA ALA A 113 16.07 13.71 -5.76
C ALA A 113 14.72 13.16 -6.22
N LYS A 114 14.67 11.90 -6.66
CA LYS A 114 13.43 11.24 -7.08
C LYS A 114 12.48 11.02 -5.90
N VAL A 115 12.99 10.52 -4.78
CA VAL A 115 12.22 10.30 -3.54
C VAL A 115 11.77 11.63 -2.94
N LYS A 116 12.66 12.63 -2.85
CA LYS A 116 12.32 14.01 -2.44
C LYS A 116 11.18 14.57 -3.28
N SER A 117 11.27 14.47 -4.62
CA SER A 117 10.21 14.92 -5.53
C SER A 117 8.86 14.26 -5.23
N CYS A 118 8.84 12.96 -4.90
CA CYS A 118 7.60 12.28 -4.51
C CYS A 118 7.05 12.86 -3.20
N PHE A 119 7.89 13.06 -2.19
CA PHE A 119 7.46 13.66 -0.92
C PHE A 119 6.99 15.11 -1.07
N SER A 120 7.62 15.91 -1.92
CA SER A 120 7.13 17.27 -2.23
C SER A 120 5.74 17.26 -2.86
N LYS A 121 5.45 16.30 -3.76
CA LYS A 121 4.10 16.13 -4.34
C LYS A 121 3.08 15.73 -3.28
N ILE A 122 3.42 14.78 -2.42
CA ILE A 122 2.55 14.32 -1.33
C ILE A 122 2.28 15.48 -0.36
N ALA A 123 3.31 16.21 0.07
CA ALA A 123 3.19 17.36 0.97
C ALA A 123 2.30 18.47 0.40
N ARG A 124 2.35 18.67 -0.92
CA ARG A 124 1.54 19.67 -1.64
C ARG A 124 0.08 19.25 -1.78
N LEU A 125 -0.19 18.00 -2.15
CA LEU A 125 -1.55 17.53 -2.47
C LEU A 125 -2.33 17.02 -1.26
N CYS A 126 -1.69 16.22 -0.40
CA CYS A 126 -2.37 15.47 0.64
C CYS A 126 -2.71 16.32 1.86
N ALA A 127 -3.76 15.90 2.57
CA ALA A 127 -4.02 16.39 3.92
C ALA A 127 -2.88 15.95 4.87
N PRO A 128 -2.65 16.66 6.00
CA PRO A 128 -1.65 16.25 7.00
C PRO A 128 -1.97 14.92 7.67
N GLU A 129 -3.20 14.42 7.54
CA GLU A 129 -3.62 13.13 8.04
C GLU A 129 -3.00 11.99 7.22
N VAL A 130 -2.12 11.23 7.87
CA VAL A 130 -1.49 10.03 7.31
C VAL A 130 -2.38 8.83 7.59
N LEU A 131 -2.70 8.06 6.56
CA LEU A 131 -3.39 6.79 6.77
C LEU A 131 -2.46 5.82 7.53
N PRO A 132 -3.00 5.09 8.50
CA PRO A 132 -2.22 4.13 9.29
C PRO A 132 -1.71 2.97 8.43
N PHE A 133 -1.04 2.03 9.07
CA PHE A 133 -0.67 0.78 8.41
C PHE A 133 -1.89 -0.07 8.08
N PRO A 134 -1.88 -0.76 6.92
CA PRO A 134 -2.96 -1.68 6.59
C PRO A 134 -3.15 -2.81 7.61
N GLU A 135 -2.07 -3.26 8.24
CA GLU A 135 -2.07 -4.26 9.31
C GLU A 135 -2.74 -3.75 10.59
N GLN A 136 -2.53 -2.46 10.92
CA GLN A 136 -3.17 -1.83 12.07
C GLN A 136 -4.68 -1.76 11.87
N GLU A 137 -5.13 -1.28 10.70
CA GLU A 137 -6.55 -1.24 10.35
C GLU A 137 -7.17 -2.64 10.40
N PHE A 138 -6.49 -3.63 9.83
CA PHE A 138 -6.95 -5.00 9.84
C PHE A 138 -7.08 -5.55 11.27
N LEU A 139 -6.07 -5.39 12.12
CA LEU A 139 -6.08 -5.91 13.49
C LEU A 139 -7.09 -5.17 14.37
N ILE A 140 -7.32 -3.87 14.17
CA ILE A 140 -8.40 -3.15 14.85
C ILE A 140 -9.76 -3.71 14.42
N HIS A 141 -9.98 -3.89 13.11
CA HIS A 141 -11.22 -4.46 12.58
C HIS A 141 -11.47 -5.90 13.05
N ALA A 142 -10.41 -6.69 13.21
CA ALA A 142 -10.47 -8.05 13.73
C ALA A 142 -10.61 -8.10 15.27
N GLU A 143 -10.59 -6.97 15.98
CA GLU A 143 -10.55 -6.90 17.45
C GLU A 143 -9.33 -7.63 18.06
N LEU A 144 -8.18 -7.47 17.40
CA LEU A 144 -6.89 -8.09 17.72
C LEU A 144 -5.77 -7.05 17.89
N SER A 145 -6.11 -5.78 18.16
CA SER A 145 -5.14 -4.69 18.29
C SER A 145 -4.14 -4.87 19.43
N GLN A 146 -4.43 -5.74 20.42
CA GLN A 146 -3.49 -6.10 21.49
C GLN A 146 -2.22 -6.78 20.97
N TYR A 147 -2.23 -7.32 19.74
CA TYR A 147 -1.07 -7.94 19.11
C TYR A 147 -0.18 -6.96 18.36
N LEU A 148 -0.56 -5.69 18.26
CA LEU A 148 0.26 -4.66 17.63
C LEU A 148 1.41 -4.27 18.56
N ASP A 149 2.65 -4.56 18.14
CA ASP A 149 3.83 -4.08 18.86
C ASP A 149 4.07 -2.59 18.55
N PRO A 150 4.23 -1.72 19.57
CA PRO A 150 4.51 -0.30 19.35
C PRO A 150 5.79 -0.04 18.54
N VAL A 151 6.77 -0.95 18.59
CA VAL A 151 7.99 -0.86 17.77
C VAL A 151 7.68 -1.04 16.28
N TRP A 152 6.62 -1.78 15.97
CA TRP A 152 6.21 -2.06 14.59
C TRP A 152 5.39 -0.94 13.95
N ILE A 153 4.68 -0.13 14.73
CA ILE A 153 3.84 0.94 14.20
C ILE A 153 4.63 2.25 14.16
N PRO A 154 5.16 2.67 12.99
CA PRO A 154 5.58 4.04 12.83
C PRO A 154 4.42 4.97 13.17
N ASN A 155 4.70 5.86 14.11
CA ASN A 155 3.76 6.85 14.58
C ASN A 155 3.38 7.77 13.40
N THR A 156 2.09 7.89 13.11
CA THR A 156 1.59 8.67 11.96
C THR A 156 1.97 10.14 12.03
N GLN A 157 2.07 10.73 13.23
CA GLN A 157 2.53 12.10 13.43
C GLN A 157 4.02 12.24 13.11
N GLN A 158 4.84 11.27 13.54
CA GLN A 158 6.26 11.21 13.17
C GLN A 158 6.43 11.03 11.67
N THR A 159 5.61 10.20 11.02
CA THR A 159 5.60 10.04 9.56
C THR A 159 5.23 11.34 8.85
N ALA A 160 4.22 12.07 9.34
CA ALA A 160 3.84 13.38 8.78
C ALA A 160 4.98 14.40 8.89
N LEU A 161 5.64 14.45 10.06
CA LEU A 161 6.78 15.34 10.29
C LEU A 161 7.96 14.98 9.38
N ALA A 162 8.35 13.70 9.34
CA ALA A 162 9.43 13.21 8.50
C ALA A 162 9.19 13.54 7.02
N LEU A 163 7.96 13.34 6.53
CA LEU A 163 7.59 13.68 5.15
C LEU A 163 7.81 15.16 4.84
N LYS A 164 7.38 16.06 5.74
CA LYS A 164 7.57 17.52 5.54
C LYS A 164 9.04 17.88 5.48
N LEU A 165 9.87 17.26 6.32
CA LEU A 165 11.31 17.51 6.35
C LEU A 165 11.98 16.98 5.08
N LEU A 166 11.64 15.76 4.64
CA LEU A 166 12.09 15.19 3.36
C LEU A 166 11.72 16.06 2.16
N ALA A 167 10.48 16.55 2.11
CA ALA A 167 9.99 17.37 1.01
C ALA A 167 10.80 18.66 0.83
N ASN A 168 11.42 19.17 1.90
CA ASN A 168 12.17 20.42 1.94
C ASN A 168 13.69 20.23 2.06
N ALA A 169 14.19 19.01 2.26
CA ALA A 169 15.60 18.76 2.51
C ALA A 169 16.48 19.01 1.27
N ASP A 170 17.56 19.78 1.41
CA ASP A 170 18.49 20.02 0.30
C ASP A 170 19.37 18.81 -0.01
N SER A 171 19.71 18.02 1.01
CA SER A 171 20.52 16.81 0.88
C SER A 171 20.10 15.73 1.89
N LEU A 172 20.61 14.51 1.70
CA LEU A 172 20.33 13.40 2.61
C LEU A 172 21.05 13.55 3.96
N GLU A 173 22.19 14.23 3.96
CA GLU A 173 22.95 14.56 5.16
C GLU A 173 22.10 15.40 6.13
N ASN A 174 21.27 16.31 5.63
CA ASN A 174 20.37 17.11 6.49
C ASN A 174 19.34 16.26 7.24
N LEU A 175 19.03 15.06 6.76
CA LEU A 175 18.02 14.16 7.32
C LEU A 175 18.60 13.08 8.23
N THR A 176 19.87 12.76 8.02
CA THR A 176 20.55 11.67 8.71
C THR A 176 21.56 12.19 9.73
N SER A 177 22.28 13.29 9.47
CA SER A 177 23.42 13.70 10.30
C SER A 177 23.07 14.47 11.57
N GLN A 178 21.85 14.99 11.69
CA GLN A 178 21.48 15.86 12.81
C GLN A 178 20.67 15.10 13.84
N GLY A 179 21.33 14.72 14.94
CA GLY A 179 20.60 14.52 16.19
C GLY A 179 20.07 15.89 16.62
N ILE A 180 18.76 16.09 16.58
CA ILE A 180 18.17 17.32 17.11
C ILE A 180 18.41 17.26 18.63
N SER A 181 19.26 18.11 19.18
CA SER A 181 19.34 18.20 20.64
C SER A 181 18.10 18.94 21.12
N ASP A 182 17.19 18.23 21.79
CA ASP A 182 16.19 18.92 22.59
C ASP A 182 16.91 19.48 23.82
N THR A 183 17.30 20.76 23.70
CA THR A 183 17.99 21.51 24.77
C THR A 183 17.20 21.55 26.08
N THR A 184 15.89 21.28 26.03
CA THR A 184 15.00 21.26 27.19
C THR A 184 15.01 19.94 27.96
N SER A 185 15.28 18.80 27.30
CA SER A 185 15.22 17.47 27.91
C SER A 185 16.58 16.80 28.12
N GLY A 186 17.67 17.37 27.58
CA GLY A 186 19.01 16.78 27.69
C GLY A 186 19.15 15.45 26.93
N GLN A 187 18.13 15.02 26.21
CA GLN A 187 18.16 13.85 25.35
C GLN A 187 18.59 14.26 23.94
N SER A 188 19.73 13.70 23.49
CA SER A 188 20.14 13.77 22.08
C SER A 188 19.11 13.02 21.24
N ILE A 189 18.34 13.71 20.40
CA ILE A 189 17.28 13.05 19.62
C ILE A 189 17.91 12.19 18.54
N ARG A 190 17.41 10.95 18.53
CA ARG A 190 17.30 9.96 17.44
C ARG A 190 17.38 10.56 16.02
N TRP A 191 18.01 9.82 15.11
CA TRP A 191 17.86 10.00 13.66
C TRP A 191 16.41 10.32 13.30
N LEU A 192 16.18 11.41 12.57
CA LEU A 192 14.84 11.75 12.09
C LEU A 192 14.32 10.64 11.17
N ILE A 193 15.21 10.09 10.35
CA ILE A 193 14.96 8.97 9.43
C ILE A 193 16.19 8.06 9.47
N ASP A 194 15.98 6.75 9.60
CA ASP A 194 17.01 5.73 9.38
C ASP A 194 16.71 4.97 8.08
N PRO A 195 17.24 5.40 6.92
CA PRO A 195 17.02 4.70 5.65
C PRO A 195 17.46 3.23 5.69
N LYS A 196 18.51 2.87 6.45
CA LYS A 196 19.00 1.50 6.52
C LYS A 196 17.98 0.58 7.17
N HIS A 197 17.28 1.08 8.19
CA HIS A 197 16.16 0.37 8.81
C HIS A 197 15.07 0.05 7.77
N TYR A 198 14.63 1.03 6.99
CA TYR A 198 13.56 0.83 6.00
C TYR A 198 13.96 -0.05 4.81
N ILE A 199 15.23 0.01 4.39
CA ILE A 199 15.78 -0.93 3.39
C ILE A 199 15.74 -2.36 3.93
N LYS A 200 16.23 -2.58 5.15
CA LYS A 200 16.19 -3.89 5.79
C LYS A 200 14.76 -4.42 5.90
N LEU A 201 13.80 -3.56 6.26
CA LEU A 201 12.40 -3.90 6.32
C LEU A 201 11.85 -4.34 4.94
N ARG A 202 12.11 -3.55 3.89
CA ARG A 202 11.73 -3.90 2.51
C ARG A 202 12.29 -5.26 2.10
N GLU A 203 13.56 -5.54 2.36
CA GLU A 203 14.16 -6.82 1.97
C GLU A 203 13.58 -8.00 2.75
N ILE A 204 13.33 -7.85 4.07
CA ILE A 204 12.66 -8.89 4.87
C ILE A 204 11.26 -9.19 4.32
N ASP A 205 10.50 -8.15 3.97
CA ASP A 205 9.14 -8.29 3.43
C ASP A 205 9.15 -8.98 2.07
N LYS A 206 10.05 -8.56 1.19
CA LYS A 206 10.28 -9.19 -0.12
C LYS A 206 10.65 -10.66 0.03
N ASP A 207 11.64 -10.99 0.85
CA ASP A 207 12.13 -12.35 1.00
C ASP A 207 11.05 -13.25 1.62
N SER A 208 10.30 -12.73 2.60
CA SER A 208 9.20 -13.46 3.24
C SER A 208 8.05 -13.70 2.27
N PHE A 209 7.69 -12.70 1.46
CA PHE A 209 6.63 -12.84 0.46
C PHE A 209 7.00 -13.85 -0.62
N LEU A 210 8.21 -13.73 -1.17
CA LEU A 210 8.71 -14.67 -2.18
C LEU A 210 8.81 -16.10 -1.61
N LYS A 211 9.20 -16.26 -0.35
CA LYS A 211 9.20 -17.55 0.33
C LYS A 211 7.80 -18.15 0.40
N GLU A 212 6.81 -17.41 0.89
CA GLU A 212 5.43 -17.91 0.99
C GLU A 212 4.80 -18.21 -0.37
N MET A 213 5.12 -17.40 -1.38
CA MET A 213 4.67 -17.66 -2.74
C MET A 213 5.38 -18.85 -3.40
N ASN A 214 6.62 -19.16 -3.02
CA ASN A 214 7.28 -20.39 -3.45
C ASN A 214 6.74 -21.61 -2.70
N ASN A 215 6.42 -21.48 -1.41
CA ASN A 215 5.74 -22.53 -0.64
C ASN A 215 4.39 -22.91 -1.27
N LEU A 216 3.66 -21.92 -1.81
CA LEU A 216 2.41 -22.17 -2.55
C LEU A 216 2.61 -23.20 -3.68
N LYS A 217 3.72 -23.14 -4.42
CA LYS A 217 3.99 -24.07 -5.53
C LYS A 217 4.17 -25.52 -5.07
N ASN A 218 4.53 -25.72 -3.80
CA ASN A 218 4.68 -27.04 -3.19
C ASN A 218 3.36 -27.59 -2.64
N ILE A 219 2.39 -26.71 -2.36
CA ILE A 219 1.12 -27.05 -1.69
C ILE A 219 -0.04 -27.10 -2.70
N ALA A 220 -0.02 -26.22 -3.69
CA ALA A 220 -1.08 -26.14 -4.69
C ALA A 220 -0.95 -27.26 -5.74
N PRO A 221 -2.07 -27.82 -6.22
CA PRO A 221 -2.06 -28.68 -7.40
C PRO A 221 -1.47 -27.93 -8.60
N ALA A 222 -1.09 -28.66 -9.65
CA ALA A 222 -0.54 -28.10 -10.89
C ALA A 222 -1.42 -26.98 -11.53
N LYS A 223 -2.69 -26.87 -11.10
CA LYS A 223 -3.60 -25.81 -11.49
C LYS A 223 -4.50 -25.36 -10.32
N ILE A 224 -4.49 -24.06 -10.05
CA ILE A 224 -5.45 -23.39 -9.18
C ILE A 224 -6.74 -23.14 -9.97
N ASP A 225 -7.86 -23.71 -9.53
CA ASP A 225 -9.19 -23.38 -10.06
C ASP A 225 -10.17 -23.04 -8.93
N SER A 226 -11.38 -22.60 -9.30
CA SER A 226 -12.43 -22.21 -8.34
C SER A 226 -12.95 -23.38 -7.50
N SER A 227 -12.73 -24.64 -7.91
CA SER A 227 -13.06 -25.82 -7.10
C SER A 227 -12.00 -26.12 -6.03
N ASN A 228 -10.78 -25.61 -6.18
CA ASN A 228 -9.65 -25.84 -5.28
C ASN A 228 -9.44 -24.73 -4.24
N VAL A 229 -10.47 -23.90 -3.97
CA VAL A 229 -10.38 -22.78 -3.00
C VAL A 229 -10.04 -23.30 -1.60
N GLU A 230 -10.59 -24.46 -1.21
CA GLU A 230 -10.28 -25.10 0.08
C GLU A 230 -8.80 -25.48 0.21
N THR A 231 -8.14 -25.85 -0.89
CA THR A 231 -6.72 -26.20 -0.93
C THR A 231 -5.81 -24.98 -0.75
N ILE A 232 -6.26 -23.81 -1.20
CA ILE A 232 -5.48 -22.56 -1.15
C ILE A 232 -5.73 -21.79 0.14
N LEU A 233 -6.86 -22.01 0.79
CA LEU A 233 -7.22 -21.32 2.02
C LEU A 233 -6.17 -21.49 3.13
N PRO A 234 -5.63 -22.70 3.44
CA PRO A 234 -4.55 -22.84 4.41
C PRO A 234 -3.30 -22.03 4.05
N TRP A 235 -2.90 -22.01 2.77
CA TRP A 235 -1.78 -21.19 2.31
C TRP A 235 -2.07 -19.71 2.52
N PHE A 236 -3.25 -19.24 2.13
CA PHE A 236 -3.63 -17.83 2.27
C PHE A 236 -3.66 -17.41 3.74
N VAL A 237 -4.20 -18.26 4.63
CA VAL A 237 -4.19 -18.01 6.07
C VAL A 237 -2.77 -17.94 6.62
N ASN A 238 -1.83 -18.75 6.11
CA ASN A 238 -0.42 -18.65 6.51
C ASN A 238 0.22 -17.34 6.02
N LEU A 239 -0.02 -16.95 4.77
CA LEU A 239 0.42 -15.67 4.20
C LEU A 239 -0.10 -14.49 5.03
N ALA A 240 -1.42 -14.47 5.25
CA ALA A 240 -2.09 -13.44 6.05
C ALA A 240 -1.60 -13.45 7.50
N SER A 241 -1.43 -14.63 8.11
CA SER A 241 -0.89 -14.76 9.48
C SER A 241 0.51 -14.17 9.58
N PHE A 242 1.35 -14.29 8.55
CA PHE A 242 2.68 -13.71 8.56
C PHE A 242 2.61 -12.19 8.54
N PHE A 243 1.96 -11.62 7.50
CA PHE A 243 2.00 -10.18 7.26
C PHE A 243 1.07 -9.36 8.16
N LEU A 244 -0.07 -9.92 8.56
CA LEU A 244 -1.10 -9.19 9.32
C LEU A 244 -1.08 -9.48 10.82
N LEU A 245 -0.30 -10.45 11.31
CA LEU A 245 -0.24 -10.77 12.74
C LEU A 245 1.18 -11.03 13.26
N TYR A 246 1.91 -12.00 12.70
CA TYR A 246 3.23 -12.39 13.20
C TYR A 246 4.25 -11.26 13.10
N ARG A 247 4.32 -10.61 11.94
CA ARG A 247 5.23 -9.50 11.73
C ARG A 247 4.83 -8.26 12.57
N PRO A 248 3.56 -7.80 12.57
CA PRO A 248 3.12 -6.69 13.43
C PRO A 248 3.27 -6.92 14.94
N SER A 249 3.27 -8.18 15.38
CA SER A 249 3.52 -8.55 16.79
C SER A 249 5.00 -8.74 17.13
N CYS A 250 5.92 -8.35 16.25
CA CYS A 250 7.36 -8.61 16.40
C CYS A 250 7.68 -10.09 16.68
N GLY A 251 6.91 -10.99 16.07
CA GLY A 251 7.07 -12.43 16.17
C GLY A 251 6.38 -13.08 17.38
N LYS A 252 5.62 -12.32 18.18
CA LYS A 252 4.99 -12.81 19.41
C LYS A 252 3.73 -13.64 19.18
N ALA A 253 3.01 -13.43 18.07
CA ALA A 253 1.73 -14.08 17.80
C ALA A 253 1.67 -14.76 16.43
N ARG A 254 1.00 -15.91 16.35
CA ARG A 254 0.68 -16.62 15.09
C ARG A 254 -0.74 -17.11 15.16
N VAL A 255 -1.44 -17.14 14.02
CA VAL A 255 -2.84 -17.61 13.97
C VAL A 255 -2.98 -19.04 14.50
N SER A 256 -1.96 -19.90 14.30
CA SER A 256 -1.92 -21.27 14.82
C SER A 256 -1.91 -21.36 16.35
N ASN A 257 -1.46 -20.30 17.02
CA ASN A 257 -1.26 -20.26 18.47
C ASN A 257 -2.32 -19.42 19.18
N LEU A 258 -3.23 -18.78 18.43
CA LEU A 258 -4.31 -17.99 19.01
C LEU A 258 -5.37 -18.90 19.66
N PRO A 259 -6.03 -18.44 20.74
CA PRO A 259 -7.29 -19.00 21.20
C PRO A 259 -8.29 -19.12 20.06
N LYS A 260 -9.15 -20.14 20.10
CA LYS A 260 -10.13 -20.41 19.04
C LYS A 260 -10.97 -19.17 18.70
N SER A 261 -11.46 -18.45 19.71
CA SER A 261 -12.25 -17.24 19.52
C SER A 261 -11.53 -16.14 18.74
N GLU A 262 -10.23 -15.95 18.98
CA GLU A 262 -9.43 -14.94 18.28
C GLU A 262 -9.03 -15.39 16.87
N LYS A 263 -8.77 -16.69 16.70
CA LYS A 263 -8.60 -17.29 15.37
C LYS A 263 -9.84 -17.09 14.51
N ASP A 264 -11.03 -17.32 15.06
CA ASP A 264 -12.29 -17.14 14.36
C ASP A 264 -12.49 -15.66 13.97
N LYS A 265 -12.14 -14.70 14.85
CA LYS A 265 -12.15 -13.26 14.52
C LYS A 265 -11.20 -12.91 13.37
N PHE A 266 -9.96 -13.41 13.41
CA PHE A 266 -8.97 -13.18 12.35
C PHE A 266 -9.47 -13.68 10.98
N ILE A 267 -9.98 -14.91 10.94
CA ILE A 267 -10.52 -15.51 9.71
C ILE A 267 -11.77 -14.75 9.24
N ASN A 268 -12.67 -14.40 10.16
CA ASN A 268 -13.87 -13.64 9.83
C ASN A 268 -13.53 -12.27 9.20
N ALA A 269 -12.53 -11.56 9.72
CA ALA A 269 -12.05 -10.30 9.15
C ALA A 269 -11.50 -10.46 7.72
N LEU A 270 -10.87 -11.61 7.39
CA LEU A 270 -10.41 -11.90 6.03
C LEU A 270 -11.56 -12.21 5.05
N CYS A 271 -12.68 -12.72 5.54
CA CYS A 271 -13.82 -13.08 4.70
C CYS A 271 -14.76 -11.90 4.37
N HIS A 272 -14.57 -10.74 5.00
CA HIS A 272 -15.47 -9.59 4.89
C HIS A 272 -14.73 -8.30 4.48
N GLY A 273 -15.50 -7.31 4.00
CA GLY A 273 -15.02 -5.96 3.72
C GLY A 273 -13.70 -5.92 2.92
N CYS A 274 -12.76 -5.11 3.40
CA CYS A 274 -11.43 -4.97 2.80
C CYS A 274 -10.59 -6.25 2.87
N GLY A 275 -10.79 -7.10 3.89
CA GLY A 275 -10.12 -8.40 4.01
C GLY A 275 -10.45 -9.33 2.84
N ARG A 276 -11.71 -9.35 2.40
CA ARG A 276 -12.13 -10.13 1.23
C ARG A 276 -11.49 -9.63 -0.07
N VAL A 277 -11.33 -8.31 -0.21
CA VAL A 277 -10.66 -7.70 -1.37
C VAL A 277 -9.18 -8.05 -1.38
N PHE A 278 -8.52 -7.98 -0.22
CA PHE A 278 -7.14 -8.45 -0.02
C PHE A 278 -6.99 -9.93 -0.39
N GLN A 279 -7.86 -10.80 0.13
CA GLN A 279 -7.88 -12.23 -0.20
C GLN A 279 -8.00 -12.47 -1.70
N ALA A 280 -9.00 -11.88 -2.34
CA ALA A 280 -9.23 -12.04 -3.77
C ALA A 280 -8.02 -11.63 -4.61
N HIS A 281 -7.34 -10.55 -4.20
CA HIS A 281 -6.14 -10.07 -4.88
C HIS A 281 -4.95 -11.04 -4.70
N CYS A 282 -4.69 -11.51 -3.47
CA CYS A 282 -3.65 -12.51 -3.23
C CYS A 282 -3.91 -13.82 -4.00
N THR A 283 -5.16 -14.28 -4.06
CA THR A 283 -5.55 -15.45 -4.88
C THR A 283 -5.30 -15.21 -6.37
N PHE A 284 -5.56 -14.01 -6.87
CA PHE A 284 -5.26 -13.66 -8.27
C PHE A 284 -3.75 -13.68 -8.57
N ILE A 285 -2.92 -13.14 -7.68
CA ILE A 285 -1.46 -13.21 -7.81
C ILE A 285 -0.98 -14.67 -7.78
N ALA A 286 -1.49 -15.45 -6.83
CA ALA A 286 -1.24 -16.90 -6.72
C ALA A 286 -1.59 -17.64 -8.02
N HIS A 287 -2.77 -17.39 -8.59
CA HIS A 287 -3.18 -17.98 -9.85
C HIS A 287 -2.24 -17.60 -11.00
N LYS A 288 -1.83 -16.33 -11.11
CA LYS A 288 -0.84 -15.90 -12.12
C LYS A 288 0.49 -16.63 -11.97
N ALA A 289 0.97 -16.75 -10.74
CA ALA A 289 2.24 -17.38 -10.45
C ALA A 289 2.24 -18.88 -10.76
N VAL A 290 1.19 -19.60 -10.34
CA VAL A 290 1.09 -21.06 -10.50
C VAL A 290 0.64 -21.45 -11.90
N ASN A 291 -0.48 -20.91 -12.38
CA ASN A 291 -1.10 -21.38 -13.63
C ASN A 291 -0.43 -20.78 -14.87
N LEU A 292 0.09 -19.56 -14.79
CA LEU A 292 0.66 -18.84 -15.93
C LEU A 292 2.19 -18.75 -15.88
N GLY A 293 2.83 -19.29 -14.85
CA GLY A 293 4.28 -19.21 -14.66
C GLY A 293 4.82 -17.78 -14.58
N CYS A 294 3.96 -16.80 -14.25
CA CYS A 294 4.37 -15.41 -14.16
C CYS A 294 5.36 -15.22 -13.02
N LYS A 295 6.41 -14.43 -13.27
CA LYS A 295 7.32 -13.97 -12.20
C LYS A 295 6.53 -13.10 -11.22
N ILE A 296 6.67 -13.39 -9.94
CA ILE A 296 6.06 -12.61 -8.86
C ILE A 296 6.93 -11.40 -8.59
N ASP A 297 6.31 -10.22 -8.49
CA ASP A 297 6.99 -9.01 -8.05
C ASP A 297 6.83 -8.88 -6.53
N ALA A 298 7.90 -8.50 -5.84
CA ALA A 298 7.82 -8.22 -4.41
C ALA A 298 6.88 -7.05 -4.10
N ASN A 299 6.70 -6.13 -5.06
CA ASN A 299 5.76 -5.01 -4.93
C ASN A 299 4.30 -5.46 -4.88
N ASP A 300 3.97 -6.66 -5.39
CA ASP A 300 2.61 -7.22 -5.31
C ASP A 300 2.15 -7.34 -3.84
N LEU A 301 3.08 -7.48 -2.88
CA LEU A 301 2.78 -7.47 -1.45
C LEU A 301 2.20 -6.13 -0.99
N TYR A 302 2.88 -5.02 -1.31
CA TYR A 302 2.45 -3.69 -0.86
C TYR A 302 1.15 -3.27 -1.54
N ASP A 303 0.98 -3.62 -2.81
CA ASP A 303 -0.29 -3.45 -3.54
C ASP A 303 -1.42 -4.22 -2.86
N SER A 304 -1.16 -5.46 -2.44
CA SER A 304 -2.12 -6.27 -1.69
C SER A 304 -2.47 -5.62 -0.36
N LEU A 305 -1.47 -5.32 0.47
CA LEU A 305 -1.68 -4.77 1.82
C LEU A 305 -2.47 -3.46 1.77
N GLN A 306 -2.18 -2.58 0.81
CA GLN A 306 -2.91 -1.33 0.66
C GLN A 306 -4.42 -1.51 0.49
N LEU A 307 -4.91 -2.66 0.00
CA LEU A 307 -6.34 -2.94 -0.12
C LEU A 307 -7.08 -2.97 1.22
N LEU A 308 -6.35 -3.11 2.33
CA LEU A 308 -6.92 -3.11 3.69
C LEU A 308 -7.26 -1.69 4.21
N LEU A 309 -6.79 -0.62 3.55
CA LEU A 309 -7.01 0.77 3.95
C LEU A 309 -8.29 1.39 3.36
N GLY A 310 -9.29 0.58 3.00
CA GLY A 310 -10.38 0.95 2.09
C GLY A 310 -11.77 1.17 2.70
N ASN A 311 -11.89 1.44 4.01
CA ASN A 311 -13.19 1.66 4.66
C ASN A 311 -13.82 3.04 4.30
#